data_AF-G3ESM3-F1
#
_entry.id   AF-G3ESM3-F1
#
_cell.length_a   1.000
_cell.length_b   1.000
_cell.length_c   1.000
_cell.angle_alpha   90.00
_cell.angle_beta   90.00
_cell.angle_gamma   90.00
#
_symmetry.space_group_name_H-M   'P 1'
#
loop_
_entity.id
_entity.type
_entity.pdbx_description
1 polymer ?
#
loop_
_entity_poly.entity_id
_entity_poly.type
_entity_poly.pdbx_seq_one_letter_code
_entity_poly.pdbx_strand_id
1 'polypeptide(L)' 'FVYVESDNEDVGKPVADYFGVTGDAPRILAYTGNDDNKKFILDGELATDKIKTFGENFIEAALISRG' A
#
# COMPACT_ATOMS: atom_id res chain seq x y z
N PHE A 1 -1.39 0.28 -10.53
CA PHE A 1 -1.08 1.31 -9.51
C PHE A 1 -2.30 2.18 -9.33
N VAL A 2 -2.65 2.47 -8.07
CA VAL A 2 -3.77 3.35 -7.70
C VAL A 2 -3.18 4.49 -6.88
N TYR A 3 -3.66 5.71 -7.13
CA TYR A 3 -3.30 6.91 -6.36
C TYR A 3 -4.54 7.38 -5.59
N VAL A 4 -4.33 7.79 -4.33
CA VAL A 4 -5.38 8.28 -3.44
C VAL A 4 -4.93 9.63 -2.90
N GLU A 5 -5.71 10.65 -3.18
CA GLU A 5 -5.53 11.99 -2.60
C GLU A 5 -6.14 11.97 -1.19
N SER A 6 -5.31 11.89 -0.15
CA SER A 6 -5.79 11.72 1.24
C SER A 6 -6.55 12.94 1.77
N ASP A 7 -6.28 14.12 1.21
CA ASP A 7 -6.98 15.37 1.57
C ASP A 7 -8.40 15.45 1.00
N ASN A 8 -8.78 14.55 0.08
CA ASN A 8 -10.13 14.46 -0.42
C ASN A 8 -11.05 13.85 0.65
N GLU A 9 -11.96 14.65 1.21
CA GLU A 9 -12.81 14.22 2.33
C GLU A 9 -13.84 13.14 1.95
N ASP A 10 -14.27 13.10 0.69
CA ASP A 10 -15.32 12.19 0.22
C ASP A 10 -14.80 10.80 -0.15
N VAL A 11 -13.56 10.72 -0.63
CA VAL A 11 -12.96 9.47 -1.14
C VAL A 11 -11.63 9.15 -0.47
N GLY A 12 -10.78 10.15 -0.29
CA GLY A 12 -9.44 10.00 0.27
C GLY A 12 -9.45 9.57 1.72
N LYS A 13 -10.15 10.32 2.58
CA LYS A 13 -10.29 10.02 4.01
C LYS A 13 -10.84 8.61 4.28
N PRO A 14 -11.98 8.18 3.69
CA PRO A 14 -12.50 6.83 3.91
C PRO A 14 -11.51 5.73 3.52
N VAL A 15 -10.75 5.92 2.44
CA VAL A 15 -9.73 4.95 1.99
C VAL A 15 -8.53 4.95 2.94
N ALA A 16 -8.04 6.12 3.35
CA ALA A 16 -6.96 6.24 4.32
C ALA A 16 -7.32 5.56 5.65
N ASP A 17 -8.53 5.80 6.16
CA ASP A 17 -9.04 5.19 7.38
C ASP A 17 -9.14 3.66 7.26
N TYR A 18 -9.67 3.16 6.13
CA TYR A 18 -9.74 1.71 5.87
C TYR A 18 -8.35 1.06 5.89
N PHE A 19 -7.34 1.74 5.35
CA PHE A 19 -5.96 1.24 5.33
C PHE A 19 -5.15 1.60 6.57
N GLY A 20 -5.70 2.38 7.52
CA GLY A 20 -5.01 2.83 8.72
C GLY A 20 -3.87 3.83 8.42
N VAL A 21 -3.94 4.55 7.31
CA VAL A 21 -2.98 5.57 6.92
C VAL A 21 -3.29 6.85 7.69
N THR A 22 -2.31 7.36 8.43
CA THR A 22 -2.42 8.58 9.24
C THR A 22 -1.26 9.54 8.97
N GLY A 23 -1.51 10.83 9.19
CA GLY A 23 -0.56 11.91 8.94
C GLY A 23 -0.54 12.41 7.50
N ASP A 24 0.24 13.46 7.25
CA ASP A 24 0.25 14.19 5.97
C ASP A 24 1.35 13.74 5.01
N ALA A 25 2.22 12.81 5.44
CA ALA A 25 3.30 12.31 4.60
C ALA A 25 2.76 11.26 3.60
N PRO A 26 3.23 11.28 2.34
CA PRO A 26 2.86 10.26 1.36
C PRO A 26 3.27 8.86 1.84
N ARG A 27 2.43 7.87 1.56
CA ARG A 27 2.63 6.47 1.93
C ARG A 27 2.41 5.57 0.71
N ILE A 28 3.19 4.50 0.60
CA ILE A 28 3.00 3.44 -0.38
C ILE A 28 2.55 2.18 0.36
N LEU A 29 1.46 1.57 -0.11
CA LEU A 29 0.98 0.29 0.39
C LEU A 29 0.67 -0.66 -0.77
N ALA A 30 0.87 -1.95 -0.53
CA ALA A 30 0.42 -3.03 -1.41
C ALA A 30 -0.67 -3.84 -0.70
N TYR A 31 -1.69 -4.24 -1.45
CA TYR A 31 -2.87 -4.91 -0.94
C TYR A 31 -3.15 -6.15 -1.78
N THR A 32 -3.26 -7.31 -1.14
CA THR A 32 -3.56 -8.59 -1.81
C THR A 32 -5.04 -8.73 -2.20
N GLY A 33 -5.91 -7.81 -1.75
CA GLY A 33 -7.32 -7.83 -2.13
C GLY A 33 -8.06 -9.00 -1.50
N ASN A 34 -8.96 -9.59 -2.29
CA ASN A 34 -9.91 -10.61 -1.85
C ASN A 34 -9.28 -11.96 -1.49
N ASP A 35 -7.99 -12.18 -1.76
CA ASP A 35 -7.33 -13.44 -1.45
C ASP A 35 -7.19 -13.62 0.08
N ASP A 36 -6.61 -12.65 0.76
CA ASP A 36 -6.41 -12.70 2.22
C ASP A 36 -6.46 -11.34 2.93
N ASN A 37 -6.83 -10.26 2.23
CA ASN A 37 -6.92 -8.89 2.74
C ASN A 37 -5.65 -8.38 3.44
N LYS A 38 -4.47 -8.93 3.11
CA LYS A 38 -3.19 -8.50 3.67
C LYS A 38 -2.76 -7.17 3.09
N LYS A 39 -2.22 -6.35 3.99
CA LYS A 39 -1.69 -5.01 3.73
C LYS A 39 -0.20 -5.03 4.02
N PHE A 40 0.58 -4.52 3.08
CA PHE A 40 2.02 -4.33 3.22
C PHE A 40 2.28 -2.84 3.05
N ILE A 41 3.02 -2.24 3.98
CA ILE A 41 3.33 -0.82 3.95
C ILE A 41 4.82 -0.69 3.66
N LEU A 42 5.19 0.20 2.75
CA LEU A 42 6.58 0.59 2.58
C LEU A 42 6.95 1.53 3.73
N ASP A 43 7.76 1.02 4.65
CA ASP A 43 8.35 1.83 5.71
C ASP A 43 9.66 2.47 5.24
N GLY A 44 9.88 3.72 5.63
CA GLY A 44 11.09 4.47 5.33
C GLY A 44 10.97 5.41 4.13
N GLU A 45 12.08 5.59 3.42
CA GLU A 45 12.21 6.58 2.35
C GLU A 45 11.48 6.16 1.07
N LEU A 46 10.72 7.11 0.49
CA LEU A 46 10.10 6.95 -0.81
C LEU A 46 11.09 7.28 -1.93
N ALA A 47 11.87 6.29 -2.33
CA ALA A 47 12.76 6.36 -3.48
C ALA A 47 12.37 5.31 -4.54
N THR A 48 12.64 5.59 -5.81
CA THR A 48 12.22 4.75 -6.94
C THR A 48 12.75 3.31 -6.84
N ASP A 49 14.00 3.14 -6.39
CA ASP A 49 14.60 1.84 -6.14
C ASP A 49 13.88 1.09 -5.02
N LYS A 50 13.52 1.78 -3.93
CA LYS A 50 12.79 1.20 -2.79
C LYS A 50 11.39 0.76 -3.18
N ILE A 51 10.66 1.57 -3.96
CA ILE A 51 9.33 1.24 -4.45
C ILE A 51 9.39 0.02 -5.37
N LYS A 52 10.41 -0.06 -6.24
CA LYS A 52 10.61 -1.22 -7.11
C LYS A 52 10.86 -2.50 -6.31
N THR A 53 11.84 -2.49 -5.40
CA THR A 53 12.16 -3.64 -4.55
C THR A 53 10.97 -4.05 -3.66
N PHE A 54 10.22 -3.08 -3.15
CA PHE A 54 8.99 -3.33 -2.39
C PHE A 54 7.94 -4.07 -3.23
N GLY A 55 7.72 -3.65 -4.47
CA GLY A 55 6.79 -4.31 -5.39
C GLY A 55 7.21 -5.73 -5.76
N GLU A 56 8.50 -5.96 -6.00
CA GLU A 56 9.05 -7.30 -6.28
C GLU A 56 8.85 -8.24 -5.07
N ASN A 57 9.21 -7.79 -3.87
CA ASN A 57 9.01 -8.54 -2.63
C ASN A 57 7.52 -8.84 -2.35
N PHE A 58 6.63 -7.90 -2.64
CA PHE A 58 5.19 -8.10 -2.50
C PHE A 58 4.67 -9.20 -3.42
N ILE A 59 5.11 -9.22 -4.69
CA ILE A 59 4.70 -10.27 -5.65
C ILE A 59 5.19 -11.64 -5.18
N GLU A 60 6.44 -11.74 -4.75
CA GLU A 60 6.98 -13.00 -4.22
C GLU A 60 6.20 -13.48 -2.99
N ALA A 61 5.94 -12.59 -2.03
CA ALA A 61 5.16 -12.91 -0.83
C ALA A 61 3.72 -13.33 -1.16
N ALA A 62 3.07 -12.64 -2.09
CA ALA A 62 1.73 -12.96 -2.54
C ALA A 62 1.69 -14.32 -3.28
N LEU A 63 2.67 -14.62 -4.13
CA LEU A 63 2.77 -15.91 -4.82
C LEU A 63 2.99 -17.08 -3.85
N ILE A 64 3.85 -16.91 -2.85
CA ILE A 64 4.09 -17.93 -1.82
C ILE A 64 2.81 -18.21 -1.01
N SER A 65 2.00 -17.19 -0.72
CA SER A 65 0.74 -17.38 0.02
C SER A 65 -0.33 -18.19 -0.73
N ARG A 66 -0.15 -18.43 -2.03
CA ARG A 66 -1.07 -19.23 -2.88
C ARG A 66 -0.60 -20.68 -3.07
N GLY A 67 0.56 -21.05 -2.54
CA GLY A 67 1.18 -22.37 -2.67
C GLY A 67 0.87 -23.33 -1.53
#